data_AF-A0A966J1Y3-F1
#
_entry.id   AF-A0A966J1Y3-F1
#
_cell.length_a   1.000
_cell.length_b   1.000
_cell.length_c   1.000
_cell.angle_alpha   90.00
_cell.angle_beta   90.00
_cell.angle_gamma   90.00
#
_symmetry.space_group_name_H-M   'P 1'
#
loop_
_entity.id
_entity.type
_entity.pdbx_description
1 polymer ?
#
loop_
_entity_poly.entity_id
_entity_poly.type
_entity_poly.pdbx_seq_one_letter_code
_entity_poly.pdbx_strand_id
1 'polypeptide(L)'
;MSASFDAARAAAHAAAAAQDYPEGCLYVVATPIGNLADISLRALHVLQLVDTVACEDTRHSQALLRAFGIDHPAGAWLAVHQHNESASSEAVIARLKLGQRVAFVSDAGTPAISDPGARLVARHQ
;
A
#
# COMPACT_ATOMS: atom_id res chain seq x y z
N MET A 1 -16.39 20.74 4.54
CA MET A 1 -16.45 20.01 3.26
C MET A 1 -15.30 19.04 3.23
N SER A 2 -15.55 17.73 3.31
CA SER A 2 -14.51 16.75 2.97
C SER A 2 -14.20 16.91 1.48
N ALA A 3 -12.95 17.12 1.10
CA ALA A 3 -12.58 17.10 -0.30
C ALA A 3 -12.86 15.70 -0.86
N SER A 4 -13.62 15.59 -1.96
CA SER A 4 -13.74 14.32 -2.68
C SER A 4 -12.48 14.11 -3.54
N PHE A 5 -11.89 12.93 -3.45
CA PHE A 5 -10.76 12.51 -4.27
C PHE A 5 -11.19 11.78 -5.57
N ASP A 6 -12.47 11.79 -5.93
CA ASP A 6 -12.98 11.10 -7.13
C ASP A 6 -12.28 11.55 -8.42
N ALA A 7 -12.11 12.87 -8.59
CA ALA A 7 -11.41 13.43 -9.74
C ALA A 7 -9.92 13.04 -9.75
N ALA A 8 -9.27 13.02 -8.58
CA ALA A 8 -7.89 12.59 -8.45
C ALA A 8 -7.72 11.10 -8.77
N ARG A 9 -8.69 10.25 -8.37
CA ARG A 9 -8.71 8.83 -8.71
C ARG A 9 -8.90 8.59 -10.20
N ALA A 10 -9.79 9.34 -10.84
CA ALA A 10 -9.98 9.28 -12.29
C ALA A 10 -8.68 9.69 -13.02
N ALA A 11 -8.02 10.76 -12.56
CA ALA A 11 -6.72 11.18 -13.10
C ALA A 11 -5.62 10.13 -12.86
N ALA A 12 -5.61 9.49 -11.69
CA ALA A 12 -4.68 8.41 -11.36
C ALA A 12 -4.86 7.21 -12.29
N HIS A 13 -6.11 6.78 -12.52
CA HIS A 13 -6.40 5.74 -13.50
C HIS A 13 -5.94 6.13 -14.91
N ALA A 14 -6.29 7.33 -15.38
CA ALA A 14 -5.90 7.80 -16.71
C ALA A 14 -4.37 7.87 -16.90
N ALA A 15 -3.63 8.27 -15.86
CA ALA A 15 -2.18 8.42 -15.93
C ALA A 15 -1.40 7.09 -15.77
N ALA A 16 -1.94 6.13 -15.01
CA ALA A 16 -1.18 4.98 -14.55
C ALA A 16 -1.70 3.63 -15.05
N ALA A 17 -2.97 3.49 -15.43
CA ALA A 17 -3.58 2.19 -15.74
C ALA A 17 -2.96 1.41 -16.91
N ALA A 18 -2.25 2.09 -17.81
CA ALA A 18 -1.55 1.46 -18.94
C ALA A 18 -0.16 0.90 -18.57
N GLN A 19 0.32 1.10 -17.34
CA GLN A 19 1.57 0.52 -16.86
C GLN A 19 1.39 -0.98 -16.57
N ASP A 20 2.50 -1.70 -16.48
CA ASP A 20 2.49 -3.11 -16.09
C ASP A 20 2.36 -3.25 -14.57
N TYR A 21 1.40 -4.07 -14.15
CA TYR A 21 1.10 -4.37 -12.75
C TYR A 21 1.00 -5.89 -12.55
N PRO A 22 2.14 -6.60 -12.57
CA PRO A 22 2.14 -8.05 -12.48
C PRO A 22 1.51 -8.54 -11.18
N GLU A 23 0.90 -9.71 -11.27
CA GLU A 23 0.44 -10.50 -10.13
C GLU A 23 1.64 -10.98 -9.30
N GLY A 24 1.41 -11.22 -8.01
CA GLY A 24 2.47 -11.64 -7.08
C GLY A 24 3.56 -10.58 -6.89
N CYS A 25 3.23 -9.30 -7.10
CA CYS A 25 4.16 -8.18 -6.98
C CYS A 25 3.95 -7.40 -5.67
N LEU A 26 5.06 -7.03 -5.05
CA LEU A 26 5.09 -6.12 -3.92
C LEU A 26 5.26 -4.68 -4.41
N TYR A 27 4.29 -3.84 -4.09
CA TYR A 27 4.33 -2.41 -4.30
C TYR A 27 4.67 -1.71 -3.00
N VAL A 28 5.79 -1.01 -2.97
CA VAL A 28 6.17 -0.19 -1.82
C VAL A 28 5.63 1.22 -2.03
N VAL A 29 4.70 1.64 -1.18
CA VAL A 29 3.91 2.87 -1.35
C VAL A 29 4.16 3.81 -0.18
N ALA A 30 4.69 5.00 -0.47
CA ALA A 30 4.84 6.06 0.51
C ALA A 30 3.47 6.71 0.81
N THR A 31 3.21 7.00 2.09
CA THR A 31 2.03 7.76 2.53
C THR A 31 2.37 9.22 2.76
N PRO A 32 1.42 10.15 2.52
CA PRO A 32 1.62 11.56 2.84
C PRO A 32 1.83 11.82 4.33
N ILE A 33 2.75 12.73 4.67
CA ILE A 33 2.91 13.22 6.04
C ILE A 33 1.96 14.42 6.24
N GLY A 34 0.70 14.12 6.53
CA GLY A 34 -0.31 15.11 6.93
C GLY A 34 -1.15 15.71 5.78
N ASN A 35 -0.53 16.08 4.65
CA ASN A 35 -1.29 16.62 3.51
C ASN A 35 -1.67 15.53 2.50
N LEU A 36 -2.95 15.14 2.46
CA LEU A 36 -3.46 14.11 1.54
C LEU A 36 -3.14 14.37 0.06
N ALA A 37 -2.98 15.63 -0.34
CA ALA A 37 -2.66 15.98 -1.73
C ALA A 37 -1.22 15.62 -2.15
N ASP A 38 -0.35 15.25 -1.21
CA ASP A 38 1.04 14.85 -1.53
C ASP A 38 1.13 13.41 -2.06
N ILE A 39 0.00 12.69 -2.13
CA ILE A 39 -0.01 11.35 -2.71
C ILE A 39 0.23 11.40 -4.22
N SER A 40 1.10 10.53 -4.72
CA SER A 40 1.30 10.42 -6.17
C SER A 40 0.11 9.76 -6.86
N LEU A 41 -0.13 10.12 -8.13
CA LEU A 41 -1.15 9.47 -8.96
C LEU A 41 -0.92 7.96 -9.08
N ARG A 42 0.34 7.51 -9.17
CA ARG A 42 0.66 6.08 -9.22
C ARG A 42 0.34 5.37 -7.92
N ALA A 43 0.66 5.97 -6.78
CA ALA A 43 0.30 5.41 -5.46
C ALA A 43 -1.21 5.27 -5.32
N LEU A 44 -1.96 6.30 -5.70
CA LEU A 44 -3.42 6.29 -5.65
C LEU A 44 -4.01 5.21 -6.57
N HIS A 45 -3.43 4.98 -7.75
CA HIS A 45 -3.86 3.90 -8.64
C HIS A 45 -3.52 2.50 -8.07
N VAL A 46 -2.29 2.29 -7.61
CA VAL A 46 -1.84 1.01 -7.04
C VAL A 46 -2.68 0.63 -5.82
N LEU A 47 -2.97 1.56 -4.92
CA LEU A 47 -3.78 1.29 -3.72
C LEU A 47 -5.23 0.89 -4.03
N GLN A 48 -5.75 1.25 -5.21
CA GLN A 48 -7.05 0.76 -5.71
C GLN A 48 -6.96 -0.64 -6.34
N LEU A 49 -5.77 -1.04 -6.81
CA LEU A 49 -5.55 -2.26 -7.58
C LEU A 49 -5.14 -3.47 -6.72
N VAL A 50 -4.43 -3.25 -5.62
CA VAL A 50 -3.85 -4.33 -4.82
C VAL A 50 -4.90 -5.19 -4.11
N ASP A 51 -4.61 -6.47 -3.96
CA ASP A 51 -5.45 -7.44 -3.24
C ASP A 51 -5.21 -7.38 -1.73
N THR A 52 -4.04 -6.90 -1.30
CA THR A 52 -3.66 -6.81 0.11
C THR A 52 -2.89 -5.53 0.39
N VAL A 53 -3.23 -4.89 1.51
CA VAL A 53 -2.50 -3.76 2.08
C VAL A 53 -1.81 -4.22 3.36
N ALA A 54 -0.49 -4.29 3.31
CA ALA A 54 0.38 -4.55 4.45
C ALA A 54 0.83 -3.21 5.07
N CYS A 55 0.55 -2.99 6.35
CA CYS A 55 0.84 -1.73 7.05
C CYS A 55 1.11 -1.92 8.55
N GLU A 56 1.80 -0.97 9.18
CA GLU A 56 2.14 -1.06 10.61
C GLU A 56 0.90 -0.90 11.52
N ASP A 57 0.10 0.15 11.31
CA ASP A 57 -1.21 0.32 11.95
C ASP A 57 -2.34 0.28 10.90
N THR A 58 -3.08 -0.83 10.91
CA THR A 58 -4.23 -1.04 10.02
C THR A 58 -5.34 -0.01 10.20
N ARG A 59 -5.54 0.54 11.41
CA ARG A 59 -6.57 1.55 11.65
C ARG A 59 -6.18 2.88 11.04
N HIS A 60 -4.90 3.26 11.16
CA HIS A 60 -4.38 4.47 10.54
C HIS A 60 -4.46 4.39 9.01
N SER A 61 -3.94 3.30 8.45
CA SER A 61 -3.96 3.07 7.00
C SER A 61 -5.38 2.96 6.43
N GLN A 62 -6.32 2.33 7.16
CA GLN A 62 -7.75 2.31 6.79
C GLN A 62 -8.35 3.72 6.76
N ALA A 63 -8.08 4.54 7.78
CA ALA A 63 -8.58 5.91 7.82
C ALA A 63 -8.01 6.75 6.66
N LEU A 64 -6.72 6.58 6.36
CA LEU A 64 -6.06 7.25 5.23
C LEU A 64 -6.68 6.84 3.89
N LEU A 65 -6.84 5.54 3.62
CA LEU A 65 -7.42 5.06 2.37
C LEU A 65 -8.88 5.49 2.22
N ARG A 66 -9.66 5.50 3.31
CA ARG A 66 -11.03 6.04 3.32
C ARG A 66 -11.08 7.53 2.99
N ALA A 67 -10.11 8.32 3.41
CA ALA A 67 -10.03 9.74 3.03
C ALA A 67 -9.82 9.92 1.51
N PHE A 68 -9.21 8.94 0.84
CA PHE A 68 -9.11 8.87 -0.62
C PHE A 68 -10.33 8.19 -1.28
N GLY A 69 -11.32 7.74 -0.52
CA GLY A 69 -12.47 6.96 -1.00
C GLY A 69 -12.12 5.53 -1.39
N ILE A 70 -10.98 5.00 -0.94
CA ILE A 70 -10.55 3.62 -1.20
C ILE A 70 -10.95 2.76 -0.01
N ASP A 71 -11.74 1.72 -0.27
CA ASP A 71 -12.15 0.73 0.73
C ASP A 71 -11.69 -0.66 0.30
N HIS A 72 -11.14 -1.40 1.27
CA HIS A 72 -10.72 -2.79 1.11
C HIS A 72 -11.48 -3.69 2.09
N PRO A 73 -11.83 -4.93 1.71
CA PRO A 73 -12.50 -5.86 2.61
C PRO A 73 -11.60 -6.21 3.81
N ALA A 74 -12.18 -6.63 4.93
CA ALA A 74 -11.44 -6.91 6.16
C ALA A 74 -10.26 -7.90 5.96
N GLY A 75 -10.41 -8.88 5.06
CA GLY A 75 -9.35 -9.87 4.77
C GLY A 75 -8.18 -9.38 3.92
N ALA A 76 -8.27 -8.19 3.34
CA ALA A 76 -7.22 -7.56 2.54
C ALA A 76 -6.21 -6.77 3.40
N TRP A 77 -6.43 -6.64 4.72
CA TRP A 77 -5.52 -5.93 5.60
C TRP A 77 -4.55 -6.90 6.28
N LEU A 78 -3.26 -6.58 6.23
CA LEU A 78 -2.20 -7.34 6.89
C LEU A 78 -1.39 -6.42 7.79
N ALA A 79 -1.39 -6.69 9.10
CA ALA A 79 -0.55 -5.95 10.03
C ALA A 79 0.90 -6.46 9.97
N VAL A 80 1.85 -5.56 9.81
CA VAL A 80 3.29 -5.83 9.76
C VAL A 80 3.93 -5.16 10.97
N HIS A 81 4.33 -5.94 11.98
CA HIS A 81 4.86 -5.40 13.23
C HIS A 81 6.38 -5.56 13.30
N GLN A 82 7.09 -4.49 13.71
CA GLN A 82 8.55 -4.49 13.89
C GLN A 82 9.05 -5.59 14.86
N HIS A 83 8.28 -5.90 15.91
CA HIS A 83 8.64 -6.96 16.86
C HIS A 83 8.55 -8.38 16.29
N ASN A 84 7.94 -8.56 15.11
CA ASN A 84 7.81 -9.86 14.45
C ASN A 84 8.01 -9.76 12.93
N GLU A 85 9.08 -9.11 12.51
CA GLU A 85 9.39 -8.87 11.10
C GLU A 85 9.52 -10.15 10.27
N SER A 86 10.05 -11.26 10.83
CA SER A 86 10.21 -12.49 10.04
C SER A 86 8.86 -13.11 9.70
N ALA A 87 7.97 -13.30 10.69
CA ALA A 87 6.65 -13.86 10.43
C ALA A 87 5.81 -12.94 9.55
N SER A 88 5.94 -11.62 9.74
CA SER A 88 5.21 -10.65 8.91
C SER A 88 5.70 -10.66 7.46
N SER A 89 7.01 -10.81 7.24
CA SER A 89 7.59 -10.98 5.89
C SER A 89 7.14 -12.28 5.24
N GLU A 90 7.09 -13.39 6.01
CA GLU A 90 6.61 -14.68 5.52
C GLU A 90 5.13 -14.63 5.11
N ALA A 91 4.30 -13.92 5.86
CA ALA A 91 2.90 -13.70 5.51
C ALA A 91 2.74 -12.94 4.18
N VAL A 92 3.54 -11.89 3.96
CA VAL A 92 3.54 -11.15 2.70
C VAL A 92 4.03 -12.03 1.54
N ILE A 93 5.14 -12.75 1.72
CA ILE A 93 5.67 -13.68 0.70
C ILE A 93 4.63 -14.76 0.35
N ALA A 94 3.88 -15.26 1.33
CA ALA A 94 2.82 -16.22 1.09
C ALA A 94 1.71 -15.65 0.19
N ARG A 95 1.30 -14.39 0.41
CA ARG A 95 0.33 -13.70 -0.48
C ARG A 95 0.89 -13.52 -1.90
N LEU A 96 2.13 -13.08 -2.01
CA LEU A 96 2.80 -12.88 -3.30
C LEU A 96 2.88 -14.19 -4.10
N LYS A 97 3.22 -15.31 -3.45
CA LYS A 97 3.22 -16.66 -4.07
C LYS A 97 1.84 -17.14 -4.53
N LEU A 98 0.76 -16.59 -3.98
CA LEU A 98 -0.61 -16.86 -4.43
C LEU A 98 -1.02 -15.97 -5.62
N GLY A 99 -0.11 -15.18 -6.18
CA GLY A 99 -0.40 -14.22 -7.25
C GLY A 99 -1.03 -12.92 -6.76
N GLN A 100 -1.17 -12.72 -5.45
CA GLN A 100 -1.76 -11.47 -4.94
C GLN A 100 -0.79 -10.30 -5.11
N ARG A 101 -1.32 -9.16 -5.53
CA ARG A 101 -0.63 -7.88 -5.47
C ARG A 101 -0.69 -7.36 -4.04
N VAL A 102 0.45 -7.05 -3.46
CA VAL A 102 0.54 -6.55 -2.08
C VAL A 102 1.10 -5.14 -2.09
N ALA A 103 0.39 -4.17 -1.53
CA ALA A 103 0.96 -2.87 -1.20
C ALA A 103 1.55 -2.92 0.20
N PHE A 104 2.84 -2.62 0.37
CA PHE A 104 3.40 -2.27 1.67
C PHE A 104 3.36 -0.75 1.86
N VAL A 105 2.65 -0.32 2.90
CA VAL A 105 2.38 1.06 3.25
C VAL A 105 3.10 1.33 4.57
N SER A 106 4.11 2.21 4.54
CA SER A 106 4.84 2.67 5.72
C SER A 106 4.23 3.98 6.24
N ASP A 107 4.18 4.11 7.56
CA ASP A 107 3.76 5.34 8.23
C ASP A 107 4.92 6.34 8.24
N ALA A 108 4.68 7.49 7.64
CA ALA A 108 5.60 8.63 7.49
C ALA A 108 6.74 8.47 6.47
N GLY A 109 6.44 8.89 5.24
CA GLY A 109 7.35 9.74 4.46
C GLY A 109 8.30 9.06 3.48
N THR A 110 8.92 7.93 3.83
CA THR A 110 9.87 7.27 2.93
C THR A 110 10.05 5.78 3.27
N PRO A 111 9.45 4.87 2.50
CA PRO A 111 9.63 3.44 2.70
C PRO A 111 11.11 3.03 2.63
N ALA A 112 11.50 2.08 3.49
CA ALA A 112 12.79 1.38 3.49
C ALA A 112 14.01 2.16 4.03
N ILE A 113 13.83 3.33 4.64
CA ILE A 113 14.92 4.01 5.39
C ILE A 113 14.91 3.67 6.89
N SER A 114 13.74 3.32 7.47
CA SER A 114 13.62 2.89 8.88
C SER A 114 12.48 1.87 9.13
N ASP A 115 11.97 1.20 8.09
CA ASP A 115 10.78 0.34 8.19
C ASP A 115 11.09 -1.17 8.04
N PRO A 116 10.22 -2.04 8.59
CA PRO A 116 10.13 -3.47 8.25
C PRO A 116 10.20 -3.77 6.74
N GLY A 117 9.76 -2.81 5.91
CA GLY A 117 9.76 -2.91 4.46
C GLY A 117 11.14 -3.09 3.83
N ALA A 118 12.21 -2.58 4.43
CA ALA A 118 13.57 -2.73 3.89
C ALA A 118 14.00 -4.20 3.81
N ARG A 119 13.70 -4.98 4.87
CA ARG A 119 14.01 -6.42 4.93
C ARG A 119 13.08 -7.24 4.05
N LEU A 120 11.84 -6.80 3.88
CA LEU A 120 10.87 -7.45 3.02
C LEU A 120 11.30 -7.37 1.56
N VAL A 121 11.75 -6.20 1.11
CA VAL A 121 12.34 -6.01 -0.23
C VAL A 121 13.57 -6.89 -0.41
N ALA A 122 14.45 -7.00 0.60
CA ALA A 122 15.65 -7.82 0.52
C ALA A 122 15.37 -9.34 0.42
N ARG A 123 14.21 -9.82 0.88
CA ARG A 123 13.83 -11.24 0.83
C ARG A 123 13.05 -11.65 -0.44
N HIS A 124 12.65 -10.69 -1.26
CA HIS A 124 11.87 -10.90 -2.48
C HIS A 124 12.66 -10.60 -3.78
N GLN A 125 13.97 -10.39 -3.68
CA GLN A 125 14.88 -10.48 -4.83
C GLN A 125 15.22 -11.94 -5.11
#